data_AF-A0A940EI74-F1
#
_entry.id   AF-A0A940EI74-F1
#
_cell.length_a   1.000
_cell.length_b   1.000
_cell.length_c   1.000
_cell.angle_alpha   90.00
_cell.angle_beta   90.00
_cell.angle_gamma   90.00
#
_symmetry.space_group_name_H-M   'P 1'
#
loop_
_entity.id
_entity.type
_entity.pdbx_description
1 polymer ?
#
loop_
_entity_poly.entity_id
_entity_poly.type
_entity_poly.pdbx_seq_one_letter_code
_entity_poly.pdbx_strand_id
1 'polypeptide(L)'
;MTRALIKILKILSFQNIIVRIFNRYLFKAIENNPYIFLHIKNRYQDQYQRDLISEIGFVGKDCNIDGFMKISDPKGLILENNVHIGEGAYFYTRGSIIIKEHAHLSRNVTIYSANHSYEANALPYDDKFSYKPVIIGRGVWIGRNVNILPGVKIGDGAIIGMGSTISSDVKPYEIVTSNPQKVVKKRDELRFLENLSFNNFGDKDGKLIPDTNIADFYIPINSKKINQVFLIVNDQTLVTELQEALGQIEHIQCIVNDKMHMQVISHNYQNKVINYEQTVTLMTELYELCLSDGSLYYIEIHKNEFPITHILHKILPNSKTIYIDNREHPIAQPTLTSSDRVLIIEDKNKEQILCQISEFIKSSL
;
A
#
# COMPACT_ATOMS: atom_id res chain seq x y z
N MET A 1 11.80 40.70 -31.05
CA MET A 1 10.90 39.92 -30.18
C MET A 1 9.55 39.77 -30.88
N THR A 2 9.14 38.54 -31.18
CA THR A 2 7.91 38.22 -31.92
C THR A 2 6.64 38.58 -31.11
N ARG A 3 5.55 38.96 -31.79
CA ARG A 3 4.26 39.34 -31.18
C ARG A 3 3.73 38.32 -30.15
N ALA A 4 4.10 37.05 -30.30
CA ALA A 4 3.77 35.97 -29.36
C ALA A 4 4.41 36.18 -27.96
N LEU A 5 5.67 36.62 -27.90
CA LEU A 5 6.40 36.80 -26.65
C LEU A 5 5.83 37.96 -25.82
N ILE A 6 5.38 39.04 -26.48
CA ILE A 6 4.72 40.18 -25.82
C ILE A 6 3.36 39.77 -25.24
N LYS A 7 2.62 38.88 -25.92
CA LYS A 7 1.32 38.37 -25.45
C LYS A 7 1.50 37.48 -24.21
N ILE A 8 2.52 36.61 -24.20
CA ILE A 8 2.87 35.78 -23.04
C ILE A 8 3.31 36.65 -21.85
N LEU A 9 4.18 37.64 -22.08
CA LEU A 9 4.63 38.57 -21.03
C LEU A 9 3.47 39.40 -20.43
N LYS A 10 2.48 39.79 -21.25
CA LYS A 10 1.26 40.46 -20.77
C LYS A 10 0.34 39.54 -19.96
N ILE A 11 0.24 38.26 -20.33
CA ILE A 11 -0.54 37.27 -19.57
C ILE A 11 0.13 37.01 -18.21
N LEU A 12 1.46 36.83 -18.19
CA LEU A 12 2.24 36.65 -16.97
C LEU A 12 2.17 37.90 -16.06
N SER A 13 2.25 39.11 -16.62
CA SER A 13 2.12 40.34 -15.84
C SER A 13 0.70 40.54 -15.29
N PHE A 14 -0.32 40.15 -16.05
CA PHE A 14 -1.72 40.20 -15.60
C PHE A 14 -2.01 39.19 -14.49
N GLN A 15 -1.50 37.96 -14.59
CA GLN A 15 -1.56 36.97 -13.52
C GLN A 15 -0.88 37.49 -12.24
N ASN A 16 0.27 38.15 -12.36
CA ASN A 16 0.97 38.76 -11.22
C ASN A 16 0.17 39.89 -10.56
N ILE A 17 -0.58 40.69 -11.35
CA ILE A 17 -1.44 41.75 -10.81
C ILE A 17 -2.63 41.14 -10.05
N ILE A 18 -3.28 40.11 -10.61
CA ILE A 18 -4.39 39.41 -9.96
C ILE A 18 -3.94 38.79 -8.63
N VAL A 19 -2.80 38.10 -8.62
CA VAL A 19 -2.23 37.50 -7.40
C VAL A 19 -1.93 38.56 -6.35
N ARG A 20 -1.38 39.72 -6.74
CA ARG A 20 -1.13 40.84 -5.80
C ARG A 20 -2.41 41.41 -5.20
N ILE A 21 -3.44 41.60 -6.03
CA ILE A 21 -4.74 42.10 -5.58
C ILE A 21 -5.39 41.09 -4.64
N PHE A 22 -5.43 39.82 -5.03
CA PHE A 22 -5.95 38.72 -4.21
C PHE A 22 -5.22 38.63 -2.87
N ASN A 23 -3.88 38.65 -2.87
CA ASN A 23 -3.08 38.65 -1.65
C ASN A 23 -3.41 39.85 -0.76
N ARG A 24 -3.56 41.05 -1.32
CA ARG A 24 -3.91 42.25 -0.53
C ARG A 24 -5.25 42.12 0.18
N TYR A 25 -6.27 41.59 -0.49
CA TYR A 25 -7.58 41.35 0.13
C TYR A 25 -7.53 40.19 1.13
N LEU A 26 -6.80 39.12 0.82
CA LEU A 26 -6.59 37.99 1.72
C LEU A 26 -5.88 38.42 3.01
N PHE A 27 -4.80 39.19 2.91
CA PHE A 27 -4.09 39.74 4.08
C PHE A 27 -5.02 40.62 4.92
N LYS A 28 -5.78 41.52 4.29
CA LYS A 28 -6.74 42.36 5.00
C LYS A 28 -7.85 41.55 5.69
N ALA A 29 -8.30 40.45 5.07
CA ALA A 29 -9.26 39.53 5.68
C ALA A 29 -8.66 38.77 6.87
N ILE A 30 -7.41 38.32 6.77
CA ILE A 30 -6.68 37.66 7.86
C ILE A 30 -6.41 38.63 9.03
N GLU A 31 -6.03 39.88 8.76
CA GLU A 31 -5.85 40.92 9.78
C GLU A 31 -7.15 41.18 10.56
N ASN A 32 -8.28 41.25 9.87
CA ASN A 32 -9.59 41.49 10.49
C ASN A 32 -10.12 40.28 11.26
N ASN A 33 -9.72 39.06 10.87
CA ASN A 33 -10.10 37.83 11.57
C ASN A 33 -9.04 36.73 11.36
N PRO A 34 -8.10 36.55 12.31
CA PRO A 34 -7.02 35.59 12.17
C PRO A 34 -7.51 34.13 12.15
N TYR A 35 -8.73 33.85 12.62
CA TYR A 35 -9.33 32.52 12.52
C TYR A 35 -9.60 32.10 11.07
N ILE A 36 -9.73 33.05 10.14
CA ILE A 36 -9.86 32.76 8.70
C ILE A 36 -8.60 32.03 8.19
N PHE A 37 -7.42 32.44 8.65
CA PHE A 37 -6.17 31.78 8.27
C PHE A 37 -6.13 30.33 8.78
N LEU A 38 -6.52 30.09 10.03
CA LEU A 38 -6.61 28.75 10.61
C LEU A 38 -7.61 27.88 9.83
N HIS A 39 -8.78 28.43 9.48
CA HIS A 39 -9.79 27.70 8.73
C HIS A 39 -9.31 27.32 7.31
N ILE A 40 -8.67 28.26 6.60
CA ILE A 40 -8.08 28.00 5.27
C ILE A 40 -6.97 26.96 5.37
N LYS A 41 -6.07 27.10 6.36
CA LYS A 41 -4.97 26.16 6.59
C LYS A 41 -5.50 24.75 6.86
N ASN A 42 -6.46 24.61 7.76
CA ASN A 42 -7.05 23.30 8.09
C ASN A 42 -7.73 22.69 6.85
N ARG A 43 -8.54 23.47 6.12
CA ARG A 43 -9.19 22.99 4.90
C ARG A 43 -8.18 22.52 3.84
N TYR A 44 -7.07 23.23 3.70
CA TYR A 44 -5.99 22.85 2.78
C TYR A 44 -5.30 21.56 3.24
N GLN A 45 -5.04 21.42 4.54
CA GLN A 45 -4.47 20.19 5.11
C GLN A 45 -5.41 19.00 4.95
N ASP A 46 -6.71 19.17 5.22
CA ASP A 46 -7.71 18.12 5.06
C ASP A 46 -7.81 17.67 3.59
N GLN A 47 -7.77 18.63 2.65
CA GLN A 47 -7.77 18.33 1.22
C GLN A 47 -6.52 17.56 0.81
N TYR A 48 -5.35 18.05 1.22
CA TYR A 48 -4.08 17.39 0.96
C TYR A 48 -4.05 15.96 1.51
N GLN A 49 -4.54 15.73 2.73
CA GLN A 49 -4.61 14.40 3.32
C GLN A 49 -5.54 13.46 2.54
N ARG A 50 -6.73 13.95 2.13
CA ARG A 50 -7.65 13.16 1.30
C ARG A 50 -7.01 12.76 -0.03
N ASP A 51 -6.38 13.72 -0.71
CA ASP A 51 -5.72 13.49 -1.99
C ASP A 51 -4.58 12.48 -1.81
N LEU A 52 -3.74 12.65 -0.80
CA LEU A 52 -2.65 11.72 -0.46
C LEU A 52 -3.17 10.30 -0.19
N ILE A 53 -4.17 10.16 0.68
CA ILE A 53 -4.76 8.86 1.04
C ILE A 53 -5.34 8.15 -0.18
N SER A 54 -5.95 8.90 -1.11
CA SER A 54 -6.51 8.34 -2.34
C SER A 54 -5.47 7.75 -3.31
N GLU A 55 -4.20 8.17 -3.18
CA GLU A 55 -3.09 7.64 -3.99
C GLU A 55 -2.39 6.44 -3.34
N ILE A 56 -2.53 6.25 -2.02
CA ILE A 56 -1.88 5.17 -1.28
C ILE A 56 -2.47 3.81 -1.68
N GLY A 57 -1.61 2.79 -1.78
CA GLY A 57 -2.02 1.45 -2.22
C GLY A 57 -3.08 0.80 -1.34
N PHE A 58 -2.97 0.95 -0.03
CA PHE A 58 -3.98 0.52 0.94
C PHE A 58 -3.86 1.33 2.24
N VAL A 59 -5.02 1.73 2.79
CA VAL A 59 -5.11 2.40 4.08
C VAL A 59 -6.21 1.75 4.91
N GLY A 60 -5.84 1.14 6.03
CA GLY A 60 -6.74 0.54 7.00
C GLY A 60 -7.53 1.59 7.79
N LYS A 61 -8.44 1.11 8.64
CA LYS A 61 -9.29 1.96 9.47
C LYS A 61 -8.45 2.74 10.49
N ASP A 62 -8.91 3.94 10.84
CA ASP A 62 -8.32 4.80 11.87
C ASP A 62 -6.82 5.11 11.69
N CYS A 63 -6.32 5.10 10.46
CA CYS A 63 -4.99 5.65 10.15
C CYS A 63 -4.98 7.17 10.33
N ASN A 64 -3.92 7.70 10.94
CA ASN A 64 -3.72 9.14 11.10
C ASN A 64 -2.37 9.57 10.51
N ILE A 65 -2.39 10.57 9.61
CA ILE A 65 -1.19 11.16 9.00
C ILE A 65 -1.15 12.63 9.39
N ASP A 66 -0.23 13.02 10.27
CA ASP A 66 -0.13 14.40 10.74
C ASP A 66 0.55 15.28 9.68
N GLY A 67 -0.02 16.47 9.43
CA GLY A 67 0.62 17.50 8.63
C GLY A 67 0.94 17.06 7.19
N PHE A 68 2.08 17.54 6.68
CA PHE A 68 2.54 17.20 5.32
C PHE A 68 3.59 16.10 5.35
N MET A 69 3.54 15.21 4.38
CA MET A 69 4.58 14.21 4.12
C MET A 69 4.91 14.16 2.63
N LYS A 70 5.86 13.31 2.24
CA LYS A 70 6.11 13.06 0.83
C LYS A 70 6.27 11.57 0.60
N ILE A 71 5.55 11.06 -0.39
CA ILE A 71 5.62 9.66 -0.80
C ILE A 71 6.04 9.62 -2.27
N SER A 72 7.07 8.85 -2.56
CA SER A 72 7.41 8.47 -3.94
C SER A 72 6.77 7.12 -4.23
N ASP A 73 5.99 7.07 -5.33
CA ASP A 73 5.24 5.92 -5.82
C ASP A 73 4.12 5.42 -4.88
N PRO A 74 3.17 6.28 -4.45
CA PRO A 74 2.29 6.03 -3.29
C PRO A 74 1.53 4.70 -3.24
N LYS A 75 1.24 4.09 -4.40
CA LYS A 75 0.68 2.73 -4.52
C LYS A 75 1.53 1.64 -3.84
N GLY A 76 2.81 1.90 -3.63
CA GLY A 76 3.76 1.04 -2.93
C GLY A 76 3.69 1.11 -1.40
N LEU A 77 2.76 1.88 -0.83
CA LEU A 77 2.55 1.95 0.62
C LEU A 77 1.28 1.19 1.04
N ILE A 78 1.40 0.37 2.08
CA ILE A 78 0.27 -0.23 2.81
C ILE A 78 0.35 0.22 4.26
N LEU A 79 -0.75 0.79 4.73
CA LEU A 79 -1.00 1.09 6.13
C LEU A 79 -2.13 0.19 6.62
N GLU A 80 -1.87 -0.64 7.63
CA GLU A 80 -2.90 -1.39 8.35
C GLU A 80 -3.71 -0.51 9.31
N ASN A 81 -4.61 -1.10 10.10
CA ASN A 81 -5.47 -0.36 11.01
C ASN A 81 -4.69 0.39 12.10
N ASN A 82 -5.18 1.57 12.48
CA ASN A 82 -4.64 2.39 13.56
C ASN A 82 -3.13 2.67 13.41
N VAL A 83 -2.66 2.89 12.19
CA VAL A 83 -1.29 3.35 11.94
C VAL A 83 -1.22 4.87 12.08
N HIS A 84 -0.23 5.35 12.83
CA HIS A 84 0.04 6.77 12.96
C HIS A 84 1.36 7.15 12.30
N ILE A 85 1.34 8.20 11.47
CA ILE A 85 2.52 8.79 10.83
C ILE A 85 2.60 10.26 11.21
N GLY A 86 3.70 10.64 11.86
CA GLY A 86 3.98 12.02 12.21
C GLY A 86 4.40 12.88 11.01
N GLU A 87 4.20 14.19 11.16
CA GLU A 87 4.54 15.21 10.17
C GLU A 87 6.00 15.12 9.67
N GLY A 88 6.18 15.42 8.38
CA GLY A 88 7.48 15.52 7.73
C GLY A 88 8.07 14.18 7.30
N ALA A 89 7.30 13.09 7.35
CA ALA A 89 7.76 11.79 6.88
C ALA A 89 8.09 11.78 5.38
N TYR A 90 9.09 10.98 5.00
CA TYR A 90 9.45 10.75 3.60
C TYR A 90 9.56 9.26 3.29
N PHE A 91 8.66 8.74 2.46
CA PHE A 91 8.64 7.32 2.11
C PHE A 91 8.94 7.13 0.61
N TYR A 92 10.00 6.39 0.31
CA TYR A 92 10.35 5.94 -1.04
C TYR A 92 9.87 4.50 -1.22
N THR A 93 8.69 4.33 -1.83
CA THR A 93 7.91 3.08 -1.74
C THR A 93 8.02 2.17 -2.96
N ARG A 94 8.97 2.43 -3.87
CA ARG A 94 9.13 1.65 -5.12
C ARG A 94 9.35 0.15 -4.91
N GLY A 95 10.00 -0.26 -3.82
CA GLY A 95 10.15 -1.66 -3.47
C GLY A 95 9.15 -2.14 -2.42
N SER A 96 8.09 -1.36 -2.18
CA SER A 96 7.04 -1.57 -1.21
C SER A 96 7.40 -1.32 0.26
N ILE A 97 6.47 -0.68 0.98
CA ILE A 97 6.55 -0.45 2.42
C ILE A 97 5.22 -0.91 3.04
N ILE A 98 5.31 -1.86 3.96
CA ILE A 98 4.17 -2.40 4.70
C ILE A 98 4.32 -1.96 6.17
N ILE A 99 3.32 -1.25 6.67
CA ILE A 99 3.25 -0.84 8.08
C ILE A 99 2.05 -1.50 8.72
N LYS A 100 2.31 -2.43 9.65
CA LYS A 100 1.29 -3.24 10.30
C LYS A 100 0.52 -2.47 11.39
N GLU A 101 -0.57 -3.07 11.83
CA GLU A 101 -1.56 -2.47 12.72
C GLU A 101 -0.95 -1.93 14.02
N HIS A 102 -1.51 -0.81 14.49
CA HIS A 102 -1.11 -0.15 15.74
C HIS A 102 0.36 0.29 15.78
N ALA A 103 1.02 0.46 14.63
CA ALA A 103 2.35 1.04 14.57
C ALA A 103 2.30 2.58 14.61
N HIS A 104 3.18 3.19 15.41
CA HIS A 104 3.26 4.64 15.56
C HIS A 104 4.64 5.15 15.15
N LEU A 105 4.66 5.95 14.10
CA LEU A 105 5.84 6.59 13.56
C LEU A 105 5.81 8.07 13.91
N SER A 106 6.83 8.54 14.61
CA SER A 106 6.92 9.96 14.96
C SER A 106 7.30 10.83 13.75
N ARG A 107 7.56 12.11 14.01
CA ARG A 107 7.86 13.11 12.97
C ARG A 107 9.15 12.80 12.21
N ASN A 108 9.23 13.22 10.95
CA ASN A 108 10.42 13.15 10.11
C ASN A 108 11.01 11.73 9.96
N VAL A 109 10.18 10.68 10.01
CA VAL A 109 10.65 9.32 9.72
C VAL A 109 10.86 9.17 8.21
N THR A 110 12.03 8.64 7.83
CA THR A 110 12.39 8.40 6.43
C THR A 110 12.54 6.90 6.18
N ILE A 111 11.87 6.38 5.16
CA ILE A 111 11.90 4.96 4.82
C ILE A 111 12.18 4.81 3.33
N TYR A 112 13.17 4.00 2.98
CA TYR A 112 13.45 3.62 1.61
C TYR A 112 13.21 2.13 1.44
N SER A 113 12.51 1.75 0.37
CA SER A 113 12.30 0.34 -0.02
C SER A 113 13.02 -0.03 -1.33
N ALA A 114 13.70 0.91 -1.96
CA ALA A 114 14.49 0.64 -3.16
C ALA A 114 15.68 1.58 -3.25
N ASN A 115 16.70 1.14 -3.97
CA ASN A 115 17.89 1.94 -4.31
C ASN A 115 18.27 1.73 -5.77
N HIS A 116 19.01 2.67 -6.34
CA HIS A 116 19.71 2.43 -7.61
C HIS A 116 20.74 1.31 -7.45
N SER A 117 20.90 0.49 -8.50
CA SER A 117 21.96 -0.52 -8.52
C SER A 117 23.30 0.12 -8.87
N TYR A 118 24.30 0.00 -8.01
CA TYR A 118 25.67 0.43 -8.32
C TYR A 118 26.47 -0.65 -9.08
N GLU A 119 25.93 -1.89 -9.17
CA GLU A 119 26.48 -2.98 -9.99
C GLU A 119 26.02 -2.89 -11.46
N ALA A 120 25.55 -1.69 -11.82
CA ALA A 120 25.02 -1.30 -13.12
C ALA A 120 26.12 -1.03 -14.16
N ASN A 121 25.70 -0.82 -15.41
CA ASN A 121 26.61 -0.56 -16.53
C ASN A 121 27.13 0.90 -16.59
N ALA A 122 26.68 1.79 -15.71
CA ALA A 122 27.04 3.21 -15.70
C ALA A 122 27.38 3.71 -14.29
N LEU A 123 28.22 4.75 -14.20
CA LEU A 123 28.52 5.45 -12.95
C LEU A 123 27.68 6.75 -12.83
N PRO A 124 27.15 7.08 -11.63
CA PRO A 124 27.22 6.28 -10.41
C PRO A 124 26.27 5.06 -10.43
N TYR A 125 25.29 5.03 -11.35
CA TYR A 125 24.36 3.93 -11.59
C TYR A 125 23.63 4.13 -12.95
N ASP A 126 22.97 3.09 -13.48
CA ASP A 126 22.07 3.16 -14.65
C ASP A 126 20.58 3.18 -14.24
N ASP A 127 19.68 2.75 -15.12
CA ASP A 127 18.23 2.68 -14.91
C ASP A 127 17.78 1.47 -14.06
N LYS A 128 18.71 0.60 -13.63
CA LYS A 128 18.41 -0.56 -12.78
C LYS A 128 18.23 -0.16 -11.32
N PHE A 129 17.24 -0.80 -10.70
CA PHE A 129 16.90 -0.63 -9.29
C PHE A 129 16.98 -1.96 -8.54
N SER A 130 17.36 -1.90 -7.27
CA SER A 130 17.19 -2.98 -6.31
C SER A 130 15.97 -2.68 -5.45
N TYR A 131 14.93 -3.49 -5.60
CA TYR A 131 13.69 -3.40 -4.81
C TYR A 131 13.79 -4.32 -3.60
N LYS A 132 13.70 -3.77 -2.39
CA LYS A 132 13.79 -4.52 -1.13
C LYS A 132 12.68 -4.05 -0.18
N PRO A 133 11.57 -4.79 -0.08
CA PRO A 133 10.45 -4.41 0.77
C PRO A 133 10.85 -4.13 2.21
N VAL A 134 10.25 -3.11 2.80
CA VAL A 134 10.38 -2.80 4.23
C VAL A 134 9.09 -3.20 4.93
N ILE A 135 9.21 -3.91 6.04
CA ILE A 135 8.07 -4.37 6.84
C ILE A 135 8.24 -3.86 8.26
N ILE A 136 7.25 -3.11 8.73
CA ILE A 136 7.16 -2.61 10.09
C ILE A 136 6.06 -3.40 10.80
N GLY A 137 6.43 -4.16 11.82
CA GLY A 137 5.52 -5.03 12.58
C GLY A 137 4.48 -4.29 13.43
N ARG A 138 3.63 -5.08 14.07
CA ARG A 138 2.48 -4.62 14.86
C ARG A 138 2.89 -3.96 16.15
N GLY A 139 2.21 -2.89 16.55
CA GLY A 139 2.50 -2.22 17.83
C GLY A 139 3.92 -1.66 17.93
N VAL A 140 4.58 -1.43 16.80
CA VAL A 140 5.94 -0.87 16.73
C VAL A 140 5.90 0.62 17.02
N TRP A 141 6.87 1.10 17.79
CA TRP A 141 7.03 2.53 18.07
C TRP A 141 8.33 3.06 17.47
N ILE A 142 8.24 4.00 16.54
CA ILE A 142 9.39 4.63 15.88
C ILE A 142 9.52 6.08 16.32
N GLY A 143 10.67 6.40 16.93
CA GLY A 143 11.02 7.75 17.35
C GLY A 143 11.21 8.73 16.20
N ARG A 144 11.33 10.02 16.54
CA ARG A 144 11.49 11.10 15.56
C ARG A 144 12.80 10.98 14.78
N ASN A 145 12.85 11.49 13.55
CA ASN A 145 14.08 11.56 12.73
C ASN A 145 14.77 10.19 12.54
N VAL A 146 14.00 9.09 12.49
CA VAL A 146 14.55 7.75 12.23
C VAL A 146 14.63 7.51 10.73
N ASN A 147 15.73 6.89 10.29
CA ASN A 147 15.92 6.44 8.92
C ASN A 147 15.89 4.91 8.84
N ILE A 148 15.16 4.34 7.89
CA ILE A 148 15.05 2.89 7.67
C ILE A 148 15.47 2.56 6.24
N LEU A 149 16.44 1.65 6.11
CA LEU A 149 17.01 1.26 4.82
C LEU A 149 16.19 0.17 4.11
N PRO A 150 16.36 0.01 2.78
CA PRO A 150 15.66 -1.03 2.01
C PRO A 150 15.92 -2.45 2.52
N GLY A 151 14.86 -3.23 2.61
CA GLY A 151 14.90 -4.64 3.00
C GLY A 151 14.77 -4.92 4.50
N VAL A 152 14.75 -3.88 5.33
CA VAL A 152 14.67 -4.03 6.79
C VAL A 152 13.29 -4.55 7.21
N LYS A 153 13.30 -5.56 8.07
CA LYS A 153 12.13 -6.03 8.82
C LYS A 153 12.24 -5.63 10.29
N ILE A 154 11.23 -4.92 10.79
CA ILE A 154 11.11 -4.55 12.20
C ILE A 154 10.03 -5.44 12.82
N GLY A 155 10.43 -6.29 13.76
CA GLY A 155 9.52 -7.23 14.42
C GLY A 155 8.49 -6.58 15.33
N ASP A 156 7.41 -7.31 15.61
CA ASP A 156 6.29 -6.85 16.43
C ASP A 156 6.73 -6.32 17.80
N GLY A 157 6.11 -5.22 18.23
CA GLY A 157 6.34 -4.60 19.53
C GLY A 157 7.72 -3.98 19.74
N ALA A 158 8.58 -3.95 18.71
CA ALA A 158 9.87 -3.31 18.75
C ALA A 158 9.76 -1.79 18.91
N ILE A 159 10.80 -1.18 19.49
CA ILE A 159 10.88 0.26 19.73
C ILE A 159 12.18 0.80 19.13
N ILE A 160 12.06 1.79 18.26
CA ILE A 160 13.20 2.45 17.60
C ILE A 160 13.40 3.82 18.22
N GLY A 161 14.55 4.04 18.86
CA GLY A 161 14.90 5.31 19.46
C GLY A 161 15.07 6.42 18.42
N MET A 162 14.71 7.64 18.80
CA MET A 162 14.86 8.85 18.00
C MET A 162 16.26 9.02 17.39
N GLY A 163 16.34 9.47 16.15
CA GLY A 163 17.60 9.77 15.45
C GLY A 163 18.39 8.54 15.00
N SER A 164 17.83 7.33 15.13
CA SER A 164 18.51 6.09 14.73
C SER A 164 18.46 5.90 13.21
N THR A 165 19.48 5.23 12.66
CA THR A 165 19.46 4.70 11.28
C THR A 165 19.47 3.19 11.36
N ILE A 166 18.39 2.56 10.91
CA ILE A 166 18.19 1.11 10.95
C ILE A 166 18.55 0.52 9.59
N SER A 167 19.65 -0.23 9.58
CA SER A 167 20.25 -0.85 8.38
C SER A 167 20.16 -2.37 8.37
N SER A 168 19.59 -2.99 9.40
CA SER A 168 19.38 -4.43 9.54
C SER A 168 18.07 -4.72 10.27
N ASP A 169 17.62 -5.96 10.20
CA ASP A 169 16.40 -6.40 10.89
C ASP A 169 16.46 -6.14 12.41
N VAL A 170 15.31 -5.81 12.98
CA VAL A 170 15.10 -5.63 14.42
C VAL A 170 14.20 -6.76 14.88
N LYS A 171 14.62 -7.52 15.90
CA LYS A 171 13.80 -8.66 16.36
C LYS A 171 12.57 -8.15 17.12
N PRO A 172 11.51 -8.95 17.21
CA PRO A 172 10.35 -8.62 18.03
C PRO A 172 10.77 -8.21 19.45
N TYR A 173 10.06 -7.21 19.97
CA TYR A 173 10.25 -6.67 21.33
C TYR A 173 11.60 -5.98 21.59
N GLU A 174 12.52 -5.93 20.64
CA GLU A 174 13.79 -5.21 20.84
C GLU A 174 13.58 -3.70 20.90
N ILE A 175 14.29 -3.06 21.83
CA ILE A 175 14.40 -1.61 21.93
C ILE A 175 15.79 -1.26 21.42
N VAL A 176 15.86 -0.59 20.28
CA VAL A 176 17.13 -0.28 19.60
C VAL A 176 17.35 1.22 19.47
N THR A 177 18.62 1.63 19.48
CA THR A 177 19.03 3.02 19.26
C THR A 177 20.27 3.08 18.37
N SER A 178 20.66 4.29 17.96
CA SER A 178 21.93 4.65 17.31
C SER A 178 22.20 4.05 15.92
N ASN A 179 23.26 4.53 15.28
CA ASN A 179 23.92 3.90 14.15
C ASN A 179 25.39 3.63 14.56
N PRO A 180 25.88 2.38 14.57
CA PRO A 180 25.17 1.14 14.25
C PRO A 180 24.04 0.84 15.24
N GLN A 181 23.09 0.01 14.81
CA GLN A 181 21.96 -0.45 15.63
C GLN A 181 22.48 -1.12 16.90
N LYS A 182 22.09 -0.57 18.06
CA LYS A 182 22.41 -1.12 19.38
C LYS A 182 21.13 -1.50 20.09
N VAL A 183 20.99 -2.78 20.46
CA VAL A 183 19.91 -3.23 21.34
C VAL A 183 20.18 -2.71 22.75
N VAL A 184 19.29 -1.85 23.25
CA VAL A 184 19.37 -1.25 24.58
C VAL A 184 18.69 -2.13 25.62
N LYS A 185 17.53 -2.70 25.26
CA LYS A 185 16.76 -3.61 26.10
C LYS A 185 15.79 -4.40 25.23
N LYS A 186 15.08 -5.36 25.84
CA LYS A 186 13.84 -5.92 25.31
C LYS A 186 12.64 -5.39 26.11
N ARG A 187 11.53 -5.17 25.41
CA ARG A 187 10.19 -4.99 25.98
C ARG A 187 9.79 -6.28 26.70
N ASP A 188 8.93 -6.15 27.70
CA ASP A 188 8.30 -7.31 28.33
C ASP A 188 7.36 -7.99 27.32
N GLU A 189 7.75 -9.18 26.87
CA GLU A 189 7.04 -9.99 25.89
C GLU A 189 5.70 -10.47 26.43
N LEU A 190 5.65 -10.94 27.68
CA LEU A 190 4.40 -11.41 28.29
C LEU A 190 3.40 -10.27 28.41
N ARG A 191 3.86 -9.08 28.81
CA ARG A 191 3.02 -7.88 28.86
C ARG A 191 2.54 -7.45 27.48
N PHE A 192 3.35 -7.60 26.43
CA PHE A 192 2.92 -7.30 25.07
C PHE A 192 1.83 -8.28 24.61
N LEU A 193 2.05 -9.58 24.80
CA LEU A 193 1.10 -10.63 24.43
C LEU A 193 -0.21 -10.53 25.21
N GLU A 194 -0.15 -10.18 26.49
CA GLU A 194 -1.33 -9.90 27.32
C GLU A 194 -2.14 -8.75 26.70
N ASN A 195 -1.51 -7.61 26.41
CA ASN A 195 -2.20 -6.50 25.77
C ASN A 195 -2.80 -6.88 24.41
N LEU A 196 -2.07 -7.65 23.60
CA LEU A 196 -2.57 -8.16 22.33
C LEU A 196 -3.81 -9.04 22.50
N SER A 197 -3.81 -9.94 23.49
CA SER A 197 -4.93 -10.86 23.75
C SER A 197 -6.20 -10.14 24.24
N PHE A 198 -6.04 -9.00 24.90
CA PHE A 198 -7.14 -8.17 25.41
C PHE A 198 -7.42 -6.94 24.53
N ASN A 199 -6.83 -6.85 23.33
CA ASN A 199 -6.98 -5.69 22.44
C ASN A 199 -6.63 -4.34 23.12
N ASN A 200 -5.69 -4.31 24.06
CA ASN A 200 -5.28 -3.09 24.75
C ASN A 200 -4.34 -2.26 23.88
N PHE A 201 -4.88 -1.59 22.86
CA PHE A 201 -4.13 -0.73 21.95
C PHE A 201 -4.31 0.76 22.27
N GLY A 202 -3.27 1.54 22.00
CA GLY A 202 -3.30 2.99 22.11
C GLY A 202 -3.72 3.67 20.81
N ASP A 203 -4.48 4.75 20.90
CA ASP A 203 -4.67 5.70 19.81
C ASP A 203 -3.41 6.55 19.58
N LYS A 204 -3.46 7.49 18.62
CA LYS A 204 -2.36 8.43 18.33
C LYS A 204 -1.88 9.25 19.54
N ASP A 205 -2.72 9.42 20.56
CA ASP A 205 -2.43 10.17 21.79
C ASP A 205 -2.05 9.23 22.95
N GLY A 206 -1.95 7.92 22.71
CA GLY A 206 -1.60 6.89 23.68
C GLY A 206 -2.75 6.51 24.62
N LYS A 207 -3.99 6.90 24.32
CA LYS A 207 -5.17 6.50 25.10
C LYS A 207 -5.67 5.15 24.63
N LEU A 208 -6.20 4.34 25.55
CA LEU A 208 -6.80 3.05 25.20
C LEU A 208 -7.94 3.23 24.20
N ILE A 209 -7.88 2.47 23.12
CA ILE A 209 -8.97 2.37 22.14
C ILE A 209 -10.03 1.44 22.75
N PRO A 210 -11.32 1.84 22.82
CA PRO A 210 -12.38 0.97 23.31
C PRO A 210 -12.51 -0.31 22.46
N ASP A 211 -12.80 -1.44 23.09
CA ASP A 211 -12.98 -2.74 22.40
C ASP A 211 -13.99 -2.67 21.24
N THR A 212 -15.04 -1.86 21.40
CA THR A 212 -16.06 -1.65 20.35
C THR A 212 -15.47 -1.10 19.06
N ASN A 213 -14.46 -0.25 19.14
CA ASN A 213 -13.80 0.35 17.97
C ASN A 213 -12.78 -0.62 17.36
N ILE A 214 -12.16 -1.45 18.19
CA ILE A 214 -11.20 -2.45 17.73
C ILE A 214 -11.91 -3.61 17.03
N ALA A 215 -13.11 -3.96 17.46
CA ALA A 215 -13.96 -4.92 16.76
C ALA A 215 -14.20 -4.51 15.30
N ASP A 216 -14.18 -3.22 14.96
CA ASP A 216 -14.29 -2.76 13.59
C ASP A 216 -13.00 -2.97 12.77
N PHE A 217 -11.82 -3.03 13.41
CA PHE A 217 -10.54 -3.31 12.75
C PHE A 217 -10.48 -4.76 12.27
N TYR A 218 -11.06 -5.65 13.07
CA TYR A 218 -11.14 -7.06 12.76
C TYR A 218 -12.48 -7.34 12.09
N ILE A 219 -12.49 -7.42 10.76
CA ILE A 219 -13.60 -8.16 10.15
C ILE A 219 -13.42 -9.61 10.58
N PRO A 220 -14.39 -10.23 11.31
CA PRO A 220 -14.27 -11.63 11.68
C PRO A 220 -14.15 -12.42 10.38
N ILE A 221 -12.96 -12.92 10.07
CA ILE A 221 -12.78 -13.95 9.05
C ILE A 221 -13.43 -15.18 9.65
N ASN A 222 -14.75 -15.26 9.56
CA ASN A 222 -15.50 -16.41 9.98
C ASN A 222 -15.18 -17.51 8.97
N SER A 223 -14.07 -18.20 9.26
CA SER A 223 -13.44 -19.27 8.49
C SER A 223 -12.82 -18.84 7.15
N LYS A 224 -11.76 -19.56 6.80
CA LYS A 224 -10.99 -19.55 5.54
C LYS A 224 -11.84 -19.92 4.28
N LYS A 225 -13.07 -19.43 4.18
CA LYS A 225 -14.09 -19.79 3.17
C LYS A 225 -14.50 -18.63 2.27
N ILE A 226 -13.68 -17.57 2.16
CA ILE A 226 -13.88 -16.60 1.07
C ILE A 226 -13.32 -17.26 -0.20
N ASN A 227 -14.18 -17.50 -1.19
CA ASN A 227 -13.75 -18.01 -2.49
C ASN A 227 -13.17 -16.83 -3.28
N GLN A 228 -11.84 -16.67 -3.20
CA GLN A 228 -11.13 -15.59 -3.89
C GLN A 228 -10.86 -15.95 -5.34
N VAL A 229 -11.17 -15.06 -6.27
CA VAL A 229 -10.90 -15.25 -7.70
C VAL A 229 -9.95 -14.16 -8.18
N PHE A 230 -8.79 -14.54 -8.67
CA PHE A 230 -7.84 -13.64 -9.30
C PHE A 230 -8.15 -13.56 -10.80
N LEU A 231 -8.59 -12.40 -11.25
CA LEU A 231 -8.86 -12.15 -12.66
C LEU A 231 -7.67 -11.40 -13.26
N ILE A 232 -6.82 -12.08 -14.02
CA ILE A 232 -5.64 -11.49 -14.64
C ILE A 232 -6.02 -11.10 -16.06
N VAL A 233 -6.07 -9.79 -16.31
CA VAL A 233 -6.53 -9.19 -17.57
C VAL A 233 -5.39 -8.41 -18.18
N ASN A 234 -5.04 -8.76 -19.41
CA ASN A 234 -4.01 -8.09 -20.20
C ASN A 234 -4.47 -6.74 -20.80
N ASP A 235 -5.78 -6.58 -21.05
CA ASP A 235 -6.38 -5.41 -21.67
C ASP A 235 -6.96 -4.43 -20.64
N GLN A 236 -6.38 -3.23 -20.59
CA GLN A 236 -6.82 -2.16 -19.67
C GLN A 236 -8.26 -1.70 -19.90
N THR A 237 -8.73 -1.70 -21.14
CA THR A 237 -10.09 -1.24 -21.45
C THR A 237 -11.14 -2.20 -20.87
N LEU A 238 -10.83 -3.50 -20.90
CA LEU A 238 -11.69 -4.54 -20.38
C LEU A 238 -11.77 -4.58 -18.85
N VAL A 239 -10.74 -4.11 -18.13
CA VAL A 239 -10.71 -4.10 -16.65
C VAL A 239 -11.88 -3.32 -16.06
N THR A 240 -12.11 -2.09 -16.53
CA THR A 240 -13.20 -1.24 -16.02
C THR A 240 -14.56 -1.85 -16.32
N GLU A 241 -14.72 -2.40 -17.52
CA GLU A 241 -15.96 -3.02 -17.95
C GLU A 241 -16.29 -4.30 -17.16
N LEU A 242 -15.28 -5.12 -16.85
CA LEU A 242 -15.44 -6.31 -16.02
C LEU A 242 -15.73 -5.94 -14.58
N GLN A 243 -15.07 -4.92 -14.04
CA GLN A 243 -15.34 -4.44 -12.68
C GLN A 243 -16.80 -4.03 -12.53
N GLU A 244 -17.32 -3.23 -13.46
CA GLU A 244 -18.71 -2.76 -13.44
C GLU A 244 -19.69 -3.94 -13.57
N ALA A 245 -19.47 -4.83 -14.53
CA ALA A 245 -20.35 -5.98 -14.75
C ALA A 245 -20.37 -6.97 -13.58
N LEU A 246 -19.20 -7.31 -13.02
CA LEU A 246 -19.09 -8.25 -11.92
C LEU A 246 -19.57 -7.65 -10.58
N GLY A 247 -19.38 -6.35 -10.39
CA GLY A 247 -19.84 -5.63 -9.20
C GLY A 247 -21.37 -5.51 -9.08
N GLN A 248 -22.11 -5.75 -10.18
CA GLN A 248 -23.57 -5.78 -10.17
C GLN A 248 -24.15 -7.14 -9.71
N ILE A 249 -23.32 -8.17 -9.55
CA ILE A 249 -23.77 -9.51 -9.18
C ILE A 249 -23.90 -9.60 -7.65
N GLU A 250 -25.07 -10.01 -7.18
CA GLU A 250 -25.34 -10.23 -5.75
C GLU A 250 -24.33 -11.24 -5.15
N HIS A 251 -23.81 -10.94 -3.96
CA HIS A 251 -22.79 -11.72 -3.25
C HIS A 251 -21.37 -11.75 -3.84
N ILE A 252 -21.10 -10.96 -4.89
CA ILE A 252 -19.75 -10.74 -5.42
C ILE A 252 -19.24 -9.36 -4.99
N GLN A 253 -18.05 -9.31 -4.38
CA GLN A 253 -17.29 -8.09 -4.20
C GLN A 253 -16.14 -8.05 -5.21
N CYS A 254 -16.14 -7.05 -6.09
CA CYS A 254 -15.11 -6.90 -7.11
C CYS A 254 -14.22 -5.70 -6.80
N ILE A 255 -12.91 -5.94 -6.65
CA ILE A 255 -11.91 -4.88 -6.43
C ILE A 255 -10.89 -4.94 -7.56
N VAL A 256 -10.72 -3.83 -8.27
CA VAL A 256 -9.59 -3.66 -9.18
C VAL A 256 -8.39 -3.31 -8.34
N ASN A 257 -7.42 -4.23 -8.26
CA ASN A 257 -6.27 -4.04 -7.41
C ASN A 257 -4.98 -4.04 -8.21
N ASP A 258 -4.38 -2.86 -8.28
CA ASP A 258 -3.05 -2.64 -8.83
C ASP A 258 -2.03 -2.70 -7.69
N LYS A 259 -2.05 -3.79 -6.89
CA LYS A 259 -1.13 -3.96 -5.76
C LYS A 259 0.30 -3.93 -6.27
N MET A 260 0.93 -2.75 -6.19
CA MET A 260 2.33 -2.56 -6.52
C MET A 260 3.22 -3.56 -5.74
N HIS A 261 2.79 -3.93 -4.54
CA HIS A 261 3.38 -4.98 -3.70
C HIS A 261 3.48 -6.34 -4.39
N MET A 262 2.39 -6.82 -4.98
CA MET A 262 2.41 -8.10 -5.71
C MET A 262 3.32 -8.01 -6.93
N GLN A 263 3.29 -6.88 -7.64
CA GLN A 263 4.15 -6.66 -8.80
C GLN A 263 5.62 -6.64 -8.41
N VAL A 264 5.98 -5.96 -7.32
CA VAL A 264 7.35 -5.91 -6.78
C VAL A 264 7.81 -7.29 -6.30
N ILE A 265 6.96 -7.99 -5.53
CA ILE A 265 7.26 -9.35 -5.06
C ILE A 265 7.45 -10.30 -6.25
N SER A 266 6.55 -10.24 -7.23
CA SER A 266 6.63 -11.01 -8.46
C SER A 266 7.90 -10.71 -9.26
N HIS A 267 8.22 -9.43 -9.45
CA HIS A 267 9.42 -8.98 -10.15
C HIS A 267 10.69 -9.48 -9.46
N ASN A 268 10.77 -9.35 -8.13
CA ASN A 268 11.90 -9.82 -7.36
C ASN A 268 12.05 -11.34 -7.43
N TYR A 269 10.94 -12.08 -7.42
CA TYR A 269 10.94 -13.53 -7.57
C TYR A 269 11.42 -13.97 -8.96
N GLN A 270 10.90 -13.35 -10.03
CA GLN A 270 11.33 -13.61 -11.42
C GLN A 270 12.83 -13.37 -11.62
N ASN A 271 13.35 -12.29 -11.04
CA ASN A 271 14.77 -11.91 -11.13
C ASN A 271 15.66 -12.62 -10.10
N LYS A 272 15.12 -13.59 -9.34
CA LYS A 272 15.83 -14.38 -8.31
C LYS A 272 16.46 -13.52 -7.20
N VAL A 273 15.93 -12.33 -6.97
CA VAL A 273 16.32 -11.44 -5.87
C VAL A 273 15.82 -12.00 -4.53
N ILE A 274 14.63 -12.62 -4.54
CA ILE A 274 14.04 -13.33 -3.40
C ILE A 274 13.72 -14.78 -3.79
N ASN A 275 13.80 -15.69 -2.83
CA ASN A 275 13.49 -17.10 -3.03
C ASN A 275 12.01 -17.43 -2.77
N TYR A 276 11.61 -18.67 -3.07
CA TYR A 276 10.24 -19.14 -2.93
C TYR A 276 9.66 -18.97 -1.51
N GLU A 277 10.40 -19.33 -0.45
CA GLU A 277 9.93 -19.22 0.93
C GLU A 277 9.77 -17.76 1.37
N GLN A 278 10.68 -16.88 0.92
CA GLN A 278 10.58 -15.44 1.13
C GLN A 278 9.35 -14.87 0.42
N THR A 279 9.09 -15.29 -0.83
CA THR A 279 7.90 -14.90 -1.59
C THR A 279 6.63 -15.35 -0.87
N VAL A 280 6.55 -16.60 -0.41
CA VAL A 280 5.40 -17.11 0.36
C VAL A 280 5.17 -16.26 1.60
N THR A 281 6.22 -15.92 2.33
CA THR A 281 6.12 -15.08 3.55
C THR A 281 5.57 -13.69 3.23
N LEU A 282 6.17 -12.99 2.27
CA LEU A 282 5.74 -11.64 1.87
C LEU A 282 4.31 -11.63 1.32
N MET A 283 3.94 -12.66 0.55
CA MET A 283 2.58 -12.80 0.02
C MET A 283 1.58 -13.14 1.13
N THR A 284 1.95 -13.96 2.11
CA THR A 284 1.10 -14.24 3.28
C THR A 284 0.85 -12.95 4.05
N GLU A 285 1.90 -12.21 4.37
CA GLU A 285 1.80 -10.91 5.04
C GLU A 285 0.94 -9.91 4.24
N LEU A 286 0.98 -9.97 2.91
CA LEU A 286 0.16 -9.11 2.03
C LEU A 286 -1.33 -9.50 2.02
N TYR A 287 -1.67 -10.76 2.25
CA TYR A 287 -3.05 -11.25 2.21
C TYR A 287 -3.69 -11.43 3.58
N GLU A 288 -2.90 -11.46 4.67
CA GLU A 288 -3.40 -11.21 6.04
C GLU A 288 -4.15 -9.86 6.13
N LEU A 289 -3.90 -8.94 5.20
CA LEU A 289 -4.43 -7.58 5.09
C LEU A 289 -5.80 -7.46 4.41
N CYS A 290 -6.29 -8.52 3.76
CA CYS A 290 -7.49 -8.44 2.93
C CYS A 290 -8.71 -8.88 3.72
N LEU A 291 -9.31 -7.92 4.40
CA LEU A 291 -10.59 -8.06 5.08
C LEU A 291 -11.72 -8.00 4.03
N SER A 292 -12.54 -9.05 3.88
CA SER A 292 -13.78 -8.99 3.09
C SER A 292 -15.01 -8.90 4.01
N ASP A 293 -16.02 -8.16 3.55
CA ASP A 293 -17.21 -7.70 4.28
C ASP A 293 -18.38 -8.70 4.30
N GLY A 294 -18.10 -9.99 4.15
CA GLY A 294 -19.15 -11.03 4.14
C GLY A 294 -19.70 -11.38 2.76
N SER A 295 -19.06 -10.92 1.68
CA SER A 295 -19.27 -11.44 0.32
C SER A 295 -18.86 -12.92 0.20
N LEU A 296 -19.63 -13.70 -0.57
CA LEU A 296 -19.37 -15.13 -0.80
C LEU A 296 -18.18 -15.35 -1.76
N TYR A 297 -18.00 -14.42 -2.70
CA TYR A 297 -16.88 -14.38 -3.65
C TYR A 297 -16.22 -12.99 -3.69
N TYR A 298 -14.90 -12.99 -3.59
CA TYR A 298 -14.08 -11.78 -3.70
C TYR A 298 -13.24 -11.87 -4.97
N ILE A 299 -13.48 -10.99 -5.94
CA ILE A 299 -12.77 -10.96 -7.23
C ILE A 299 -11.75 -9.83 -7.20
N GLU A 300 -10.48 -10.19 -7.38
CA GLU A 300 -9.37 -9.25 -7.51
C GLU A 300 -8.92 -9.18 -8.97
N ILE A 301 -9.15 -8.04 -9.62
CA ILE A 301 -8.75 -7.84 -11.02
C ILE A 301 -7.34 -7.26 -11.07
N HIS A 302 -6.45 -7.96 -11.76
CA HIS A 302 -5.05 -7.59 -11.95
C HIS A 302 -4.74 -7.29 -13.41
N LYS A 303 -3.96 -6.24 -13.60
CA LYS A 303 -3.64 -5.63 -14.89
C LYS A 303 -2.47 -6.25 -15.64
N ASN A 304 -1.67 -7.06 -14.95
CA ASN A 304 -0.43 -7.61 -15.46
C ASN A 304 -0.30 -9.04 -14.97
N GLU A 305 0.23 -9.92 -15.83
CA GLU A 305 0.61 -11.26 -15.41
C GLU A 305 1.76 -11.19 -14.39
N PHE A 306 1.68 -12.06 -13.39
CA PHE A 306 2.75 -12.28 -12.43
C PHE A 306 2.93 -13.79 -12.23
N PRO A 307 4.14 -14.35 -12.37
CA PRO A 307 4.39 -15.79 -12.20
C PRO A 307 4.48 -16.19 -10.71
N ILE A 308 3.54 -15.71 -9.90
CA ILE A 308 3.39 -16.08 -8.50
C ILE A 308 2.00 -16.64 -8.20
N THR A 309 1.18 -16.94 -9.21
CA THR A 309 -0.17 -17.50 -9.03
C THR A 309 -0.17 -18.87 -8.35
N HIS A 310 0.83 -19.72 -8.62
CA HIS A 310 1.02 -20.96 -7.87
C HIS A 310 1.30 -20.72 -6.36
N ILE A 311 1.94 -19.59 -6.01
CA ILE A 311 2.16 -19.19 -4.61
C ILE A 311 0.87 -18.66 -4.00
N LEU A 312 0.08 -17.88 -4.75
CA LEU A 312 -1.25 -17.44 -4.34
C LEU A 312 -2.14 -18.63 -3.97
N HIS A 313 -2.19 -19.67 -4.81
CA HIS A 313 -2.97 -20.87 -4.51
C HIS A 313 -2.46 -21.68 -3.31
N LYS A 314 -1.18 -21.52 -2.92
CA LYS A 314 -0.64 -22.12 -1.69
C LYS A 314 -1.11 -21.35 -0.46
N ILE A 315 -1.04 -20.02 -0.48
CA ILE A 315 -1.43 -19.18 0.67
C ILE A 315 -2.95 -19.06 0.82
N LEU A 316 -3.69 -19.20 -0.29
CA LEU A 316 -5.14 -19.13 -0.36
C LEU A 316 -5.66 -20.42 -1.02
N PRO A 317 -5.81 -21.52 -0.26
CA PRO A 317 -6.10 -22.84 -0.83
C PRO A 317 -7.41 -22.97 -1.62
N ASN A 318 -8.37 -22.08 -1.38
CA ASN A 318 -9.67 -22.04 -2.07
C ASN A 318 -9.70 -21.01 -3.20
N SER A 319 -8.57 -20.35 -3.48
CA SER A 319 -8.51 -19.35 -4.55
C SER A 319 -8.53 -19.99 -5.93
N LYS A 320 -9.11 -19.27 -6.88
CA LYS A 320 -9.11 -19.57 -8.30
C LYS A 320 -8.43 -18.45 -9.09
N THR A 321 -7.93 -18.77 -10.27
CA THR A 321 -7.33 -17.79 -11.18
C THR A 321 -7.97 -17.92 -12.55
N ILE A 322 -8.36 -16.78 -13.14
CA ILE A 322 -8.85 -16.68 -14.50
C ILE A 322 -7.89 -15.77 -15.25
N TYR A 323 -7.26 -16.29 -16.30
CA TYR A 323 -6.46 -15.50 -17.22
C TYR A 323 -7.33 -15.12 -18.41
N ILE A 324 -7.44 -13.83 -18.69
CA ILE A 324 -8.04 -13.33 -19.93
C ILE A 324 -6.90 -12.86 -20.82
N ASP A 325 -6.64 -13.63 -21.89
CA ASP A 325 -5.63 -13.30 -22.88
C ASP A 325 -6.28 -13.04 -24.24
N ASN A 326 -6.61 -11.78 -24.52
CA ASN A 326 -7.19 -11.36 -25.79
C ASN A 326 -6.15 -10.93 -26.86
N ARG A 327 -4.85 -11.20 -26.65
CA ARG A 327 -3.78 -10.84 -27.61
C ARG A 327 -3.94 -11.63 -28.92
N GLU A 328 -3.53 -11.04 -30.05
CA GLU A 328 -3.48 -11.74 -31.34
C GLU A 328 -2.43 -12.87 -31.37
N HIS A 329 -1.42 -12.78 -30.50
CA HIS A 329 -0.41 -13.81 -30.27
C HIS A 329 -0.31 -14.09 -28.77
N PRO A 330 -0.95 -15.17 -28.27
CA PRO A 330 -0.87 -15.54 -26.86
C PRO A 330 0.58 -15.79 -26.46
N ILE A 331 0.99 -15.28 -25.29
CA ILE A 331 2.31 -15.62 -24.72
C ILE A 331 2.25 -17.09 -24.27
N ALA A 332 3.39 -17.80 -24.32
CA ALA A 332 3.50 -19.17 -23.82
C ALA A 332 2.82 -19.27 -22.45
N GLN A 333 1.78 -20.11 -22.37
CA GLN A 333 0.97 -20.24 -21.17
C GLN A 333 1.89 -20.45 -19.96
N PRO A 334 1.67 -19.73 -18.84
CA PRO A 334 2.41 -20.01 -17.62
C PRO A 334 2.30 -21.52 -17.36
N THR A 335 3.41 -22.15 -16.98
CA THR A 335 3.50 -23.60 -16.74
C THR A 335 2.64 -23.93 -15.52
N LEU A 336 1.33 -23.98 -15.73
CA LEU A 336 0.31 -24.22 -14.74
C LEU A 336 -0.38 -25.48 -15.21
N THR A 337 -0.27 -26.51 -14.38
CA THR A 337 -1.09 -27.71 -14.51
C THR A 337 -2.54 -27.28 -14.65
N SER A 338 -3.18 -27.67 -15.76
CA SER A 338 -4.63 -27.66 -15.94
C SER A 338 -5.26 -28.29 -14.69
N SER A 339 -5.73 -27.45 -13.79
CA SER A 339 -6.37 -27.85 -12.54
C SER A 339 -7.69 -27.11 -12.47
N ASP A 340 -8.66 -27.66 -11.73
CA ASP A 340 -10.00 -27.06 -11.52
C ASP A 340 -9.98 -25.63 -10.93
N ARG A 341 -8.78 -25.09 -10.66
CA ARG A 341 -8.51 -23.77 -10.08
C ARG A 341 -8.08 -22.72 -11.10
N VAL A 342 -7.71 -23.10 -12.32
CA VAL A 342 -7.23 -22.16 -13.34
C VAL A 342 -8.09 -22.25 -14.60
N LEU A 343 -8.61 -21.11 -15.05
CA LEU A 343 -9.29 -20.96 -16.33
C LEU A 343 -8.50 -20.00 -17.22
N ILE A 344 -8.41 -20.30 -18.52
CA ILE A 344 -7.85 -19.40 -19.54
C ILE A 344 -8.97 -19.08 -20.51
N ILE A 345 -9.23 -17.79 -20.73
CA ILE A 345 -10.23 -17.26 -21.66
C ILE A 345 -9.47 -16.49 -22.74
N GLU A 346 -9.56 -16.98 -23.99
CA GLU A 346 -8.96 -16.35 -25.18
C GLU A 346 -10.00 -15.59 -26.03
N ASP A 347 -11.22 -15.47 -25.51
CA ASP A 347 -12.34 -14.83 -26.19
C ASP A 347 -12.20 -13.30 -26.21
N LYS A 348 -12.71 -12.67 -27.28
CA LYS A 348 -12.76 -11.20 -27.44
C LYS A 348 -14.15 -10.64 -27.18
N ASN A 349 -15.18 -11.49 -27.11
CA ASN A 349 -16.55 -11.09 -26.86
C ASN A 349 -16.83 -11.02 -25.35
N LYS A 350 -17.17 -9.82 -24.86
CA LYS A 350 -17.46 -9.53 -23.46
C LYS A 350 -18.53 -10.43 -22.84
N GLU A 351 -19.64 -10.67 -23.54
CA GLU A 351 -20.74 -11.49 -23.01
C GLU A 351 -20.29 -12.94 -22.83
N GLN A 352 -19.49 -13.45 -23.77
CA GLN A 352 -18.93 -14.80 -23.67
C GLN A 352 -17.89 -14.92 -22.55
N ILE A 353 -17.05 -13.89 -22.36
CA ILE A 353 -16.11 -13.82 -21.24
C ILE A 353 -16.87 -13.86 -19.90
N LEU A 354 -17.89 -13.00 -19.73
CA LEU A 354 -18.69 -12.96 -18.50
C LEU A 354 -19.43 -14.28 -18.24
N CYS A 355 -19.94 -14.93 -19.29
CA CYS A 355 -20.57 -16.25 -19.20
C CYS A 355 -19.59 -17.29 -18.67
N GLN A 356 -18.38 -17.37 -19.25
CA GLN A 356 -17.33 -18.30 -18.82
C GLN A 356 -16.86 -18.04 -17.38
N ILE A 357 -16.69 -16.76 -17.01
CA ILE A 357 -16.38 -16.39 -15.60
C ILE A 357 -17.49 -16.89 -14.68
N SER A 358 -18.76 -16.65 -15.02
CA SER A 358 -19.90 -17.06 -14.19
C SER A 358 -19.96 -18.58 -14.02
N GLU A 359 -19.80 -19.35 -15.10
CA GLU A 359 -19.80 -20.82 -15.08
C GLU A 359 -18.65 -21.36 -14.22
N PHE A 360 -17.47 -20.78 -14.33
CA PHE A 360 -16.30 -21.20 -13.58
C PHE A 360 -16.39 -20.85 -12.09
N ILE A 361 -17.02 -19.73 -11.74
CA ILE A 361 -17.32 -19.38 -10.35
C ILE A 361 -18.40 -20.32 -9.79
N LYS A 362 -19.47 -20.59 -10.56
CA LYS A 362 -20.61 -21.43 -10.15
C LYS A 362 -20.29 -22.91 -10.02
N SER A 363 -19.45 -23.47 -10.87
CA SER A 363 -18.92 -24.84 -10.68
C SER A 363 -18.10 -25.00 -9.39
N SER A 364 -17.78 -23.87 -8.75
CA SER A 364 -17.19 -23.68 -7.41
C SER A 364 -18.12 -23.80 -6.20
N LEU A 365 -19.43 -23.67 -6.42
CA LEU A 365 -20.50 -23.75 -5.43
C LEU A 365 -20.91 -25.21 -5.23
#